data_AF-A0A3C0GW90-F1
#
_entry.id   AF-A0A3C0GW90-F1
#
_cell.length_a   1.000
_cell.length_b   1.000
_cell.length_c   1.000
_cell.angle_alpha   90.00
_cell.angle_beta   90.00
_cell.angle_gamma   90.00
#
_symmetry.space_group_name_H-M   'P 1'
#
loop_
_entity.id
_entity.type
_entity.pdbx_description
1 polymer ?
#
loop_
_entity_poly.entity_id
_entity_poly.type
_entity_poly.pdbx_seq_one_letter_code
_entity_poly.pdbx_strand_id
1 'polypeptide(L)'
;MSAAALVETGAGQVFVKRHHASVRSAPVLAEEHRFIAHLQAAGMPVVQVLQAADGNTALEHQGWTYEVHSAGRGQDLYRDAPSWTPIDAPAQAHEAGRVLARLHQAAADYAAPQRSTHLLVARDELI
;
A
#
# COMPACT_ATOMS: atom_id res chain seq x y z
N MET A 1 3.18 -7.81 14.30
CA MET A 1 2.59 -8.81 13.38
C MET A 1 1.65 -8.10 12.41
N SER A 2 1.60 -8.55 11.16
CA SER A 2 0.69 -8.03 10.13
C SER A 2 0.09 -9.18 9.33
N ALA A 3 -1.03 -8.92 8.65
CA ALA A 3 -1.67 -9.84 7.71
C ALA A 3 -2.36 -9.04 6.61
N ALA A 4 -2.52 -9.64 5.44
CA ALA A 4 -3.30 -9.06 4.36
C ALA A 4 -4.07 -10.16 3.60
N ALA A 5 -5.26 -9.83 3.09
CA ALA A 5 -6.10 -10.76 2.37
C ALA A 5 -6.98 -10.05 1.33
N LEU A 6 -7.30 -10.76 0.25
CA LEU A 6 -8.47 -10.43 -0.58
C LEU A 6 -9.72 -10.96 0.11
N VAL A 7 -10.74 -10.11 0.23
CA VAL A 7 -11.99 -10.42 0.92
C VAL A 7 -13.15 -10.15 -0.03
N GLU A 8 -14.01 -11.15 -0.21
CA GLU A 8 -15.26 -11.00 -0.95
C GLU A 8 -16.31 -10.32 -0.07
N THR A 9 -17.00 -9.32 -0.63
CA THR A 9 -18.09 -8.62 0.03
C THR A 9 -19.31 -8.57 -0.88
N GLY A 10 -20.48 -8.20 -0.35
CA GLY A 10 -21.67 -7.97 -1.18
C GLY A 10 -21.51 -6.84 -2.20
N ALA A 11 -20.50 -5.97 -2.04
CA ALA A 11 -20.19 -4.88 -2.95
C ALA A 11 -19.00 -5.18 -3.89
N GLY A 12 -18.44 -6.39 -3.83
CA GLY A 12 -17.28 -6.83 -4.59
C GLY A 12 -16.04 -7.13 -3.73
N GLN A 13 -14.94 -7.44 -4.40
CA GLN A 13 -13.69 -7.83 -3.76
C GLN A 13 -12.87 -6.62 -3.29
N VAL A 14 -12.34 -6.69 -2.08
CA VAL A 14 -11.44 -5.68 -1.49
C VAL A 14 -10.15 -6.31 -0.97
N PHE A 15 -9.10 -5.52 -0.84
CA PHE A 15 -7.85 -5.93 -0.20
C PHE A 15 -7.76 -5.32 1.19
N VAL A 16 -7.83 -6.17 2.22
CA VAL A 16 -7.78 -5.76 3.63
C VAL A 16 -6.39 -6.04 4.16
N LYS A 17 -5.77 -5.04 4.79
CA LYS A 17 -4.55 -5.23 5.57
C LYS A 17 -4.83 -4.94 7.04
N ARG A 18 -4.17 -5.71 7.91
CA ARG A 18 -4.23 -5.58 9.37
C ARG A 18 -2.81 -5.54 9.93
N HIS A 19 -2.57 -4.59 10.84
CA HIS A 19 -1.30 -4.39 11.52
C HIS A 19 -1.53 -4.31 13.02
N HIS A 20 -0.60 -4.78 13.84
CA HIS A 20 -0.64 -4.48 15.27
C HIS A 20 -0.40 -2.99 15.50
N ALA A 21 -1.11 -2.37 16.45
CA ALA A 21 -1.06 -0.92 16.70
C ALA A 21 0.35 -0.40 17.03
N SER A 22 1.21 -1.23 17.65
CA SER A 22 2.62 -0.88 17.92
C SER A 22 3.49 -0.78 16.66
N VAL A 23 3.04 -1.30 15.52
CA VAL A 23 3.76 -1.28 14.23
C VAL A 23 3.21 -0.20 13.31
N ARG A 24 1.88 -0.08 13.24
CA ARG A 24 1.17 0.95 12.47
C ARG A 24 -0.04 1.41 13.26
N SER A 25 -0.16 2.71 13.48
CA SER A 25 -1.36 3.36 14.01
C SER A 25 -2.16 4.02 12.89
N ALA A 26 -3.43 4.35 13.15
CA ALA A 26 -4.28 5.01 12.17
C ALA A 26 -3.70 6.36 11.67
N PRO A 27 -3.12 7.24 12.51
CA PRO A 27 -2.48 8.47 12.03
C PRO A 27 -1.34 8.23 11.04
N VAL A 28 -0.51 7.20 11.28
CA VAL A 28 0.61 6.84 10.41
C VAL A 28 0.10 6.33 9.06
N LEU A 29 -0.90 5.46 9.06
CA LEU A 29 -1.51 4.99 7.81
C LEU A 29 -2.20 6.14 7.06
N ALA A 30 -2.87 7.06 7.78
CA ALA A 30 -3.50 8.22 7.15
C ALA A 30 -2.49 9.14 6.44
N GLU A 31 -1.26 9.28 6.96
CA GLU A 31 -0.17 9.97 6.25
C GLU A 31 0.18 9.28 4.91
N GLU A 32 0.33 7.95 4.93
CA GLU A 32 0.59 7.16 3.72
C GLU A 32 -0.58 7.26 2.72
N HIS A 33 -1.82 7.18 3.21
CA HIS A 33 -3.03 7.26 2.38
C HIS A 33 -3.21 8.63 1.72
N ARG A 34 -2.82 9.74 2.37
CA ARG A 34 -2.81 11.06 1.73
C ARG A 34 -1.86 11.12 0.55
N PHE A 35 -0.69 10.48 0.65
CA PHE A 35 0.25 10.39 -0.47
C PHE A 35 -0.30 9.53 -1.61
N ILE A 36 -0.94 8.38 -1.30
CA ILE A 36 -1.62 7.55 -2.31
C ILE A 36 -2.72 8.36 -3.02
N ALA A 37 -3.54 9.10 -2.27
CA ALA A 37 -4.59 9.94 -2.85
C ALA A 37 -4.03 11.05 -3.74
N HIS A 38 -2.91 11.67 -3.36
CA HIS A 38 -2.19 12.64 -4.20
C HIS A 38 -1.72 12.00 -5.52
N LEU A 39 -1.07 10.84 -5.45
CA LEU A 39 -0.63 10.11 -6.65
C LEU A 39 -1.82 9.73 -7.55
N GLN A 40 -2.93 9.29 -6.95
CA GLN A 40 -4.16 8.99 -7.69
C GLN A 40 -4.72 10.24 -8.39
N ALA A 41 -4.74 11.39 -7.71
CA ALA A 41 -5.18 12.66 -8.29
C ALA A 41 -4.27 13.12 -9.43
N ALA A 42 -2.98 12.78 -9.38
CA ALA A 42 -2.02 12.98 -10.47
C ALA A 42 -2.11 11.93 -11.60
N GLY A 43 -3.10 11.02 -11.55
CA GLY A 43 -3.35 10.02 -12.60
C GLY A 43 -2.45 8.79 -12.54
N MET A 44 -1.74 8.56 -11.43
CA MET A 44 -0.98 7.33 -11.26
C MET A 44 -1.90 6.13 -11.03
N PRO A 45 -1.56 4.94 -11.57
CA PRO A 45 -2.36 3.73 -11.42
C PRO A 45 -2.14 3.06 -10.05
N VAL A 46 -2.36 3.80 -8.96
CA VAL A 46 -2.33 3.29 -7.60
C VAL A 46 -3.69 2.70 -7.22
N VAL A 47 -3.72 1.76 -6.27
CA VAL A 47 -4.97 1.25 -5.71
C VAL A 47 -5.67 2.33 -4.89
N GLN A 48 -7.00 2.34 -4.92
CA GLN A 48 -7.80 3.28 -4.15
C GLN A 48 -7.88 2.81 -2.70
N VAL A 49 -7.58 3.72 -1.76
CA VAL A 49 -7.87 3.51 -0.33
C VAL A 49 -9.33 3.83 -0.08
N LEU A 50 -10.08 2.89 0.52
CA LEU A 50 -11.48 3.07 0.82
C LEU A 50 -11.66 3.82 2.15
N GLN A 51 -12.59 4.76 2.16
CA GLN A 51 -12.97 5.50 3.37
C GLN A 51 -14.08 4.75 4.12
N ALA A 52 -14.00 4.78 5.44
CA ALA A 52 -15.09 4.41 6.32
C ALA A 52 -16.18 5.50 6.31
N ALA A 53 -17.31 5.21 6.95
CA ALA A 53 -18.46 6.12 6.99
C ALA A 53 -18.16 7.49 7.65
N ASP A 54 -17.14 7.54 8.51
CA ASP A 54 -16.64 8.75 9.17
C ASP A 54 -15.56 9.49 8.35
N GLY A 55 -15.27 9.03 7.13
CA GLY A 55 -14.24 9.58 6.25
C GLY A 55 -12.82 9.12 6.56
N ASN A 56 -12.60 8.35 7.63
CA ASN A 56 -11.27 7.83 7.96
C ASN A 56 -10.87 6.70 7.00
N THR A 57 -9.57 6.60 6.73
CA THR A 57 -8.99 5.59 5.82
C THR A 57 -8.28 4.46 6.56
N ALA A 58 -8.16 4.58 7.87
CA ALA A 58 -7.57 3.59 8.76
C ALA A 58 -8.42 3.47 10.03
N LEU A 59 -8.63 2.25 10.50
CA LEU A 59 -9.51 1.94 11.63
C LEU A 59 -8.73 1.20 12.70
N GLU A 60 -8.77 1.68 13.94
CA GLU A 60 -8.22 0.98 15.10
C GLU A 60 -9.31 0.17 15.80
N HIS A 61 -9.04 -1.11 16.04
CA HIS A 61 -9.96 -2.02 16.71
C HIS A 61 -9.20 -3.08 17.49
N GLN A 62 -9.44 -3.18 18.81
CA GLN A 62 -8.90 -4.23 19.68
C GLN A 62 -7.37 -4.42 19.57
N GLY A 63 -6.61 -3.32 19.53
CA GLY A 63 -5.14 -3.36 19.43
C GLY A 63 -4.59 -3.57 18.01
N TRP A 64 -5.46 -3.60 17.00
CA TRP A 64 -5.09 -3.73 15.59
C TRP A 64 -5.53 -2.51 14.80
N THR A 65 -4.78 -2.20 13.75
CA THR A 65 -5.08 -1.14 12.78
C THR A 65 -5.35 -1.77 11.43
N TYR A 66 -6.46 -1.37 10.80
CA TYR A 66 -6.94 -1.89 9.53
C TYR A 66 -6.93 -0.80 8.46
N GLU A 67 -6.61 -1.18 7.24
CA GLU A 67 -6.77 -0.37 6.02
C GLU A 67 -7.42 -1.25 4.95
N VAL A 68 -8.29 -0.65 4.14
CA VAL A 68 -9.02 -1.36 3.08
C VAL A 68 -8.77 -0.66 1.76
N HIS A 69 -8.39 -1.44 0.75
CA HIS A 69 -8.09 -0.96 -0.59
C HIS A 69 -9.03 -1.62 -1.60
N SER A 70 -9.25 -0.96 -2.74
CA SER A 70 -9.76 -1.63 -3.93
C SER A 70 -8.84 -2.80 -4.30
N ALA A 71 -9.40 -3.89 -4.83
CA ALA A 71 -8.59 -4.96 -5.41
C ALA A 71 -7.70 -4.40 -6.55
N GLY A 72 -6.41 -4.74 -6.51
CA GLY A 72 -5.46 -4.37 -7.55
C GLY A 72 -5.87 -4.97 -8.91
N ARG A 73 -5.68 -4.20 -9.99
CA ARG A 73 -5.90 -4.68 -11.35
C ARG A 73 -4.59 -5.18 -11.93
N GLY A 74 -4.62 -6.33 -12.59
CA GLY A 74 -3.46 -6.94 -13.23
C GLY A 74 -3.05 -8.25 -12.59
N GLN A 75 -1.91 -8.78 -13.02
CA GLN A 75 -1.36 -10.03 -12.51
C GLN A 75 -0.33 -9.74 -11.42
N ASP A 76 -0.49 -10.41 -10.29
CA ASP A 76 0.51 -10.43 -9.22
C ASP A 76 1.60 -11.45 -9.57
N LEU A 77 2.64 -10.98 -10.26
CA LEU A 77 3.75 -11.82 -10.72
C LEU A 77 4.58 -12.41 -9.57
N TYR A 78 4.48 -11.84 -8.37
CA TYR A 78 5.30 -12.21 -7.22
C TYR A 78 4.52 -12.98 -6.15
N ARG A 79 3.23 -13.27 -6.37
CA ARG A 79 2.34 -13.95 -5.41
C ARG A 79 2.96 -15.17 -4.75
N ASP A 80 3.57 -16.03 -5.57
CA ASP A 80 4.14 -17.32 -5.17
C ASP A 80 5.68 -17.31 -5.25
N ALA A 81 6.29 -16.12 -5.37
CA ALA A 81 7.74 -15.96 -5.44
C ALA A 81 8.33 -15.71 -4.04
N PRO A 82 9.56 -16.17 -3.77
CA PRO A 82 10.29 -15.76 -2.57
C PRO A 82 10.44 -14.24 -2.47
N SER A 83 10.43 -13.72 -1.24
CA SER A 83 10.79 -12.32 -0.99
C SER A 83 12.13 -11.97 -1.63
N TRP A 84 12.25 -10.75 -2.16
CA TRP A 84 13.45 -10.25 -2.85
C TRP A 84 13.79 -10.96 -4.17
N THR A 85 12.85 -11.69 -4.78
CA THR A 85 13.03 -12.20 -6.15
C THR A 85 13.24 -11.03 -7.12
N PRO A 86 14.34 -11.00 -7.89
CA PRO A 86 14.63 -9.92 -8.82
C PRO A 86 13.68 -9.94 -10.02
N ILE A 87 13.60 -8.82 -10.75
CA ILE A 87 12.96 -8.76 -12.07
C ILE A 87 13.79 -9.61 -13.04
N ASP A 88 13.18 -10.62 -13.66
CA ASP A 88 13.86 -11.61 -14.50
C ASP A 88 13.88 -11.26 -15.99
N ALA A 89 13.04 -10.32 -16.43
CA ALA A 89 12.92 -9.90 -17.83
C ALA A 89 13.34 -8.43 -18.03
N PRO A 90 14.26 -8.13 -18.98
CA PRO A 90 14.69 -6.75 -19.26
C PRO A 90 13.54 -5.79 -19.61
N ALA A 91 12.51 -6.27 -20.32
CA ALA A 91 11.33 -5.47 -20.66
C ALA A 91 10.54 -5.05 -19.40
N GLN A 92 10.41 -5.95 -18.41
CA GLN A 92 9.77 -5.62 -17.14
C GLN A 92 10.61 -4.61 -16.34
N ALA A 93 11.94 -4.76 -16.36
CA ALA A 93 12.82 -3.82 -15.68
C ALA A 93 12.74 -2.41 -16.29
N HIS A 94 12.68 -2.32 -17.61
CA HIS A 94 12.49 -1.05 -18.31
C HIS A 94 11.14 -0.40 -17.95
N GLU A 95 10.06 -1.18 -17.95
CA GLU A 95 8.72 -0.70 -17.61
C GLU A 95 8.63 -0.26 -16.14
N ALA A 96 9.21 -1.02 -15.21
CA ALA A 96 9.29 -0.64 -13.81
C ALA A 96 10.04 0.69 -13.62
N GLY A 97 11.17 0.88 -14.32
CA GLY A 97 11.90 2.15 -14.33
C GLY A 97 11.07 3.32 -14.88
N ARG A 98 10.33 3.09 -15.97
CA ARG A 98 9.43 4.09 -16.56
C ARG A 98 8.32 4.49 -15.59
N VAL A 99 7.68 3.53 -14.91
CA VAL A 99 6.64 3.78 -13.91
C VAL A 99 7.22 4.50 -12.68
N LEU A 100 8.41 4.12 -12.23
CA LEU A 100 9.10 4.79 -11.11
C LEU A 100 9.43 6.25 -11.43
N ALA A 101 9.89 6.54 -12.65
CA ALA A 101 10.12 7.92 -13.10
C ALA A 101 8.82 8.75 -13.09
N ARG A 102 7.71 8.17 -13.56
CA ARG A 102 6.39 8.82 -13.51
C ARG A 102 5.90 9.03 -12.08
N LEU A 103 6.16 8.09 -11.18
CA LEU A 103 5.85 8.22 -9.75
C LEU A 103 6.59 9.42 -9.15
N HIS A 104 7.89 9.57 -9.42
CA HIS A 104 8.65 10.73 -8.95
C HIS A 104 8.11 12.06 -9.48
N GLN A 105 7.74 12.10 -10.76
CA GLN A 105 7.13 13.30 -11.35
C GLN A 105 5.78 13.63 -10.69
N ALA A 106 4.92 12.65 -10.50
CA ALA A 106 3.62 12.83 -9.84
C ALA A 106 3.77 13.26 -8.36
N ALA A 107 4.84 12.81 -7.69
CA ALA A 107 5.12 13.13 -6.31
C ALA A 107 5.78 14.51 -6.11
N ALA A 108 6.26 15.16 -7.17
CA ALA A 108 7.14 16.33 -7.07
C ALA A 108 6.52 17.50 -6.27
N ASP A 109 5.21 17.71 -6.41
CA ASP A 109 4.49 18.79 -5.75
C ASP A 109 3.76 18.35 -4.46
N TYR A 110 4.01 17.13 -3.98
CA TYR A 110 3.41 16.66 -2.73
C TYR A 110 4.08 17.32 -1.52
N ALA A 111 3.42 18.30 -0.94
CA ALA A 111 3.87 18.98 0.27
C ALA A 111 3.26 18.32 1.53
N ALA A 112 4.10 17.68 2.33
CA ALA A 112 3.72 17.14 3.64
C ALA A 112 4.89 17.31 4.64
N PRO A 113 4.60 17.36 5.95
CA PRO A 113 5.64 17.26 6.96
C PRO A 113 6.49 16.00 6.75
N GLN A 114 7.75 16.04 7.18
CA GLN A 114 8.59 14.85 7.20
C GLN A 114 7.88 13.74 7.99
N ARG A 115 7.72 12.58 7.37
CA ARG A 115 7.06 11.43 8.00
C ARG A 115 7.80 11.05 9.28
N SER A 116 7.05 10.74 10.33
CA SER A 116 7.64 10.21 11.54
C SER A 116 8.33 8.88 11.27
N THR A 117 9.53 8.69 11.86
CA THR A 117 10.29 7.45 11.71
C THR A 117 9.66 6.38 12.59
N HIS A 118 9.02 5.39 11.95
CA HIS A 118 8.42 4.25 12.64
C HIS A 118 9.19 2.98 12.32
N LEU A 119 9.09 1.98 13.20
CA LEU A 119 9.69 0.66 13.02
C LEU A 119 9.37 0.11 11.61
N LEU A 120 10.43 -0.20 10.87
CA LEU A 120 10.38 -1.01 9.66
C LEU A 120 10.48 -2.46 10.10
N VAL A 121 9.46 -3.25 9.77
CA VAL A 121 9.43 -4.69 10.06
C VAL A 121 9.49 -5.43 8.74
N ALA A 122 10.61 -6.08 8.47
CA ALA A 122 10.75 -7.05 7.38
C ALA A 122 10.63 -8.46 7.97
N ARG A 123 9.99 -9.38 7.23
CA ARG A 123 10.00 -10.81 7.56
C ARG A 123 11.12 -11.46 6.75
N ASP A 124 12.32 -11.47 7.30
CA ASP A 124 13.44 -12.27 6.80
C ASP A 124 13.35 -13.66 7.42
N GLU A 125 12.54 -14.53 6.83
CA GLU A 125 12.76 -15.98 6.99
C GLU A 125 13.84 -16.36 5.97
N LEU A 126 15.10 -16.30 6.40
CA LEU A 126 16.20 -16.96 5.69
C LEU A 126 15.94 -18.47 5.79
N ILE A 127 15.77 -19.13 4.64
CA ILE A 127 15.76 -20.60 4.55
C ILE A 127 17.12 -21.14 4.99
#